data_AF-A0A0G4IA18-F1
#
_entry.id   AF-A0A0G4IA18-F1
#
_cell.length_a   1.000
_cell.length_b   1.000
_cell.length_c   1.000
_cell.angle_alpha   90.00
_cell.angle_beta   90.00
_cell.angle_gamma   90.00
#
_symmetry.space_group_name_H-M   'P 1'
#
loop_
_entity.id
_entity.type
_entity.pdbx_description
1 polymer ?
#
loop_
_entity_poly.entity_id
_entity_poly.type
_entity_poly.pdbx_seq_one_letter_code
_entity_poly.pdbx_strand_id
1 'polypeptide(L)'
;MKPSRAGSVLLSALLVLGSDGRQPSPRVMGFGSGPFLMRRSTNRVAGGRRQKSESSPSHVSSLKAETSDSGERGGEVEVTAELLKNTAKLAGLSVSENEITDLIPEVSKFLKFVDQMNQVDVDAPGVQELPRADLPWSDPLRPDTPNRFNNVGAIWDNMPEEEDEMLKVPQLGEMEE
;
A
#
# COMPACT_ATOMS: atom_id res chain seq x y z
N MET A 1 -25.01 -49.53 28.61
CA MET A 1 -26.03 -48.87 29.45
C MET A 1 -25.80 -47.37 29.38
N LYS A 2 -26.79 -46.61 28.88
CA LYS A 2 -26.84 -45.13 28.93
C LYS A 2 -27.47 -44.70 30.27
N PRO A 3 -27.17 -43.47 30.74
CA PRO A 3 -28.14 -42.36 30.60
C PRO A 3 -27.44 -41.06 30.15
N SER A 4 -27.98 -40.22 29.25
CA SER A 4 -29.22 -39.41 29.29
C SER A 4 -29.22 -38.28 30.33
N ARG A 5 -28.90 -37.06 29.88
CA ARG A 5 -29.30 -35.71 30.37
C ARG A 5 -28.99 -34.74 29.21
N ALA A 6 -29.87 -34.01 28.51
CA ALA A 6 -31.17 -33.38 28.74
C ALA A 6 -31.15 -32.22 29.76
N GLY A 7 -31.44 -31.02 29.25
CA GLY A 7 -31.65 -29.75 29.99
C GLY A 7 -30.41 -28.85 30.02
N SER A 8 -30.45 -27.54 29.81
CA SER A 8 -31.58 -26.60 29.81
C SER A 8 -31.14 -25.31 29.12
N VAL A 9 -32.07 -24.74 28.36
CA VAL A 9 -32.08 -23.39 27.82
C VAL A 9 -31.99 -22.37 28.95
N LEU A 10 -31.24 -21.27 28.77
CA LEU A 10 -31.59 -19.96 29.31
C LEU A 10 -30.98 -18.87 28.42
N LEU A 11 -31.84 -18.33 27.56
CA LEU A 11 -31.71 -17.01 26.95
C LEU A 11 -31.58 -15.97 28.07
N SER A 12 -30.62 -15.06 27.96
CA SER A 12 -30.67 -13.78 28.64
C SER A 12 -30.23 -12.71 27.65
N ALA A 13 -31.25 -12.11 27.02
CA ALA A 13 -31.12 -10.86 26.30
C ALA A 13 -30.96 -9.74 27.33
N LEU A 14 -29.79 -9.09 27.34
CA LEU A 14 -29.62 -7.82 28.05
C LEU A 14 -29.52 -6.72 27.00
N LEU A 15 -30.63 -6.00 26.90
CA LEU A 15 -30.84 -4.86 26.02
C LEU A 15 -30.35 -3.62 26.79
N VAL A 16 -29.16 -3.11 26.46
CA VAL A 16 -28.66 -1.84 27.00
C VAL A 16 -28.90 -0.76 25.94
N LEU A 17 -30.00 -0.03 26.15
CA LEU A 17 -30.27 1.28 25.55
C LEU A 17 -29.55 2.35 26.38
N GLY A 18 -28.78 3.19 25.71
CA GLY A 18 -28.16 4.40 26.28
C GLY A 18 -26.87 4.71 25.54
N SER A 19 -26.61 5.91 25.02
CA SER A 19 -27.28 7.19 25.10
C SER A 19 -26.58 8.08 24.09
N ASP A 20 -27.34 8.83 23.29
CA ASP A 20 -26.84 9.76 22.28
C ASP A 20 -25.97 10.86 22.89
N GLY A 21 -24.66 10.68 22.82
CA GLY A 21 -23.66 11.70 23.12
C GLY A 21 -23.49 12.67 21.94
N ARG A 22 -24.48 13.54 21.70
CA ARG A 22 -24.31 14.72 20.84
C ARG A 22 -23.28 15.67 21.46
N GLN A 23 -22.06 15.65 20.93
CA GLN A 23 -21.04 16.66 21.21
C GLN A 23 -21.41 17.97 20.47
N PRO A 24 -21.43 19.13 21.13
CA PRO A 24 -21.59 20.42 20.47
C PRO A 24 -20.29 20.81 19.76
N SER A 25 -20.38 21.11 18.47
CA SER A 25 -19.29 21.65 17.66
C SER A 25 -18.92 23.07 18.10
N PRO A 26 -17.61 23.40 18.21
CA PRO A 26 -17.18 24.75 18.52
C PRO A 26 -17.45 25.71 17.35
N ARG A 27 -18.14 26.81 17.65
CA ARG A 27 -18.31 27.97 16.78
C ARG A 27 -16.95 28.61 16.52
N VAL A 28 -16.41 28.47 15.31
CA VAL A 28 -15.30 29.31 14.85
C VAL A 28 -15.90 30.61 14.32
N MET A 29 -15.81 31.67 15.13
CA MET A 29 -16.06 33.04 14.67
C MET A 29 -15.00 33.41 13.64
N GLY A 30 -15.45 33.82 12.45
CA GLY A 30 -14.60 34.48 11.48
C GLY A 30 -14.33 35.92 11.90
N PHE A 31 -13.10 36.39 11.74
CA PHE A 31 -12.73 37.79 11.54
C PHE A 31 -11.32 37.81 10.95
N GLY A 32 -11.14 38.45 9.79
CA GLY A 32 -9.81 38.60 9.21
C GLY A 32 -9.74 39.03 7.76
N SER A 33 -10.60 39.96 7.32
CA SER A 33 -10.42 40.69 6.06
C SER A 33 -9.21 41.63 6.19
N GLY A 34 -8.02 41.16 5.81
CA GLY A 34 -6.81 41.96 5.69
C GLY A 34 -6.54 42.32 4.22
N PRO A 35 -6.26 43.59 3.88
CA PRO A 35 -6.11 44.04 2.50
C PRO A 35 -4.83 43.53 1.83
N PHE A 36 -5.08 43.11 0.60
CA PHE A 36 -4.18 42.71 -0.47
C PHE A 36 -3.13 43.80 -0.79
N LEU A 37 -1.87 43.59 -0.40
CA LEU A 37 -0.75 44.42 -0.87
C LEU A 37 -0.06 43.77 -2.06
N MET A 38 -0.52 44.19 -3.23
CA MET A 38 -0.03 43.88 -4.56
C MET A 38 1.34 44.55 -4.76
N ARG A 39 2.45 43.82 -4.57
CA ARG A 39 3.77 44.26 -5.03
C ARG A 39 4.09 43.64 -6.38
N ARG A 40 3.82 44.40 -7.44
CA ARG A 40 4.45 44.23 -8.75
C ARG A 40 5.94 44.54 -8.60
N SER A 41 6.80 43.54 -8.81
CA SER A 41 8.21 43.78 -9.14
C SER A 41 8.49 43.10 -10.47
N THR A 42 8.49 43.91 -11.52
CA THR A 42 9.01 43.56 -12.83
C THR A 42 10.52 43.59 -12.76
N ASN A 43 11.18 42.43 -12.79
CA ASN A 43 12.60 42.37 -13.13
C ASN A 43 12.78 41.67 -14.47
N ARG A 44 12.87 42.50 -15.51
CA ARG A 44 13.53 42.17 -16.78
C ARG A 44 15.00 41.94 -16.48
N VAL A 45 15.48 40.73 -16.72
CA VAL A 45 16.89 40.53 -17.07
C VAL A 45 16.93 39.80 -18.40
N ALA A 46 17.30 40.59 -19.42
CA ALA A 46 17.79 40.11 -20.69
C ALA A 46 19.14 39.41 -20.46
N GLY A 47 19.35 38.26 -21.10
CA GLY A 47 20.61 37.54 -20.99
C GLY A 47 20.56 36.22 -21.73
N GLY A 48 20.47 36.30 -23.07
CA GLY A 48 20.64 35.14 -23.91
C GLY A 48 21.99 34.47 -23.70
N ARG A 49 22.00 33.15 -23.56
CA ARG A 49 23.20 32.34 -23.73
C ARG A 49 22.85 31.00 -24.35
N ARG A 50 23.09 30.96 -25.67
CA ARG A 50 23.46 29.82 -26.52
C ARG A 50 23.06 28.44 -26.02
N GLN A 51 22.03 27.89 -26.65
CA GLN A 51 21.83 26.46 -26.76
C GLN A 51 22.99 25.85 -27.54
N LYS A 52 23.72 24.94 -26.88
CA LYS A 52 24.62 24.00 -27.52
C LYS A 52 23.84 22.69 -27.58
N SER A 53 23.23 22.42 -28.72
CA SER A 53 22.54 21.16 -29.01
C SER A 53 23.60 20.07 -29.16
N GLU A 54 23.89 19.37 -28.06
CA GLU A 54 24.62 18.12 -28.11
C GLU A 54 23.61 17.03 -28.50
N SER A 55 23.76 16.57 -29.73
CA SER A 55 23.02 15.47 -30.34
C SER A 55 23.34 14.17 -29.59
N SER A 56 22.42 13.72 -28.75
CA SER A 56 22.46 12.37 -28.20
C SER A 56 21.95 11.38 -29.25
N PRO A 57 22.70 10.34 -29.64
CA PRO A 57 22.19 9.27 -30.48
C PRO A 57 21.21 8.41 -29.67
N SER A 58 19.95 8.44 -30.07
CA SER A 58 18.89 7.55 -29.58
C SER A 58 19.13 6.13 -30.10
N HIS A 59 19.95 5.34 -29.40
CA HIS A 59 19.88 3.89 -29.49
C HIS A 59 18.77 3.40 -28.56
N VAL A 60 17.53 3.45 -29.08
CA VAL A 60 16.42 2.72 -28.48
C VAL A 60 16.54 1.30 -29.02
N SER A 61 17.27 0.47 -28.29
CA SER A 61 17.30 -0.97 -28.53
C SER A 61 15.89 -1.49 -28.37
N SER A 62 15.33 -1.94 -29.48
CA SER A 62 14.05 -2.63 -29.59
C SER A 62 14.07 -3.89 -28.71
N LEU A 63 13.69 -3.74 -27.45
CA LEU A 63 13.31 -4.87 -26.61
C LEU A 63 11.99 -5.38 -27.18
N LYS A 64 12.09 -6.37 -28.08
CA LYS A 64 11.03 -7.34 -28.32
C LYS A 64 10.73 -7.98 -26.96
N ALA A 65 9.69 -7.48 -26.30
CA ALA A 65 8.99 -8.27 -25.30
C ALA A 65 8.32 -9.41 -26.07
N GLU A 66 8.99 -10.56 -26.10
CA GLU A 66 8.36 -11.82 -26.43
C GLU A 66 7.40 -12.12 -25.28
N THR A 67 6.16 -11.65 -25.41
CA THR A 67 5.02 -12.19 -24.67
C THR A 67 4.66 -13.53 -25.31
N SER A 68 5.47 -14.54 -25.03
CA SER A 68 5.00 -15.89 -24.80
C SER A 68 4.14 -15.85 -23.52
N ASP A 69 3.04 -16.55 -23.34
CA ASP A 69 2.45 -17.65 -24.05
C ASP A 69 0.98 -17.70 -23.64
N SER A 70 0.16 -18.16 -24.55
CA SER A 70 -1.27 -18.37 -24.45
C SER A 70 -1.64 -19.47 -23.47
N GLY A 71 -2.55 -19.15 -22.53
CA GLY A 71 -3.86 -19.80 -22.59
C GLY A 71 -4.07 -21.14 -21.91
N GLU A 72 -3.34 -21.49 -20.85
CA GLU A 72 -3.78 -22.52 -19.90
C GLU A 72 -3.93 -21.91 -18.48
N ARG A 73 -5.01 -21.14 -18.27
CA ARG A 73 -5.31 -20.46 -16.98
C ARG A 73 -5.84 -21.41 -15.88
N GLY A 74 -5.43 -22.68 -15.89
CA GLY A 74 -5.97 -23.71 -15.00
C GLY A 74 -4.95 -24.72 -14.50
N GLY A 75 -3.65 -24.41 -14.56
CA GLY A 75 -2.64 -25.25 -13.94
C GLY A 75 -2.83 -25.27 -12.42
N GLU A 76 -3.00 -26.47 -11.84
CA GLU A 76 -2.98 -26.64 -10.39
C GLU A 76 -1.64 -26.10 -9.88
N VAL A 77 -1.67 -25.03 -9.09
CA VAL A 77 -0.45 -24.41 -8.57
C VAL A 77 0.12 -25.30 -7.49
N GLU A 78 1.17 -26.05 -7.82
CA GLU A 78 1.93 -26.83 -6.85
C GLU A 78 2.78 -25.90 -5.97
N VAL A 79 2.48 -25.87 -4.68
CA VAL A 79 3.22 -25.07 -3.69
C VAL A 79 4.47 -25.85 -3.26
N THR A 80 5.62 -25.45 -3.77
CA THR A 80 6.92 -26.04 -3.38
C THR A 80 7.58 -25.25 -2.24
N ALA A 81 8.46 -25.92 -1.49
CA ALA A 81 9.25 -25.26 -0.44
C ALA A 81 10.13 -24.13 -1.00
N GLU A 82 10.68 -24.29 -2.20
CA GLU A 82 11.48 -23.28 -2.88
C GLU A 82 10.66 -22.03 -3.22
N LEU A 83 9.42 -22.22 -3.69
CA LEU A 83 8.50 -21.13 -3.96
C LEU A 83 8.25 -20.31 -2.69
N LEU A 84 7.94 -20.96 -1.57
CA LEU A 84 7.73 -20.26 -0.30
C LEU A 84 8.99 -19.55 0.19
N LYS A 85 10.18 -20.16 0.08
CA LYS A 85 11.45 -19.51 0.42
C LYS A 85 11.65 -18.24 -0.41
N ASN A 86 11.35 -18.29 -1.71
CA ASN A 86 11.47 -17.14 -2.60
C ASN A 86 10.43 -16.06 -2.28
N THR A 87 9.18 -16.43 -2.04
CA THR A 87 8.12 -15.49 -1.64
C THR A 87 8.44 -14.82 -0.31
N ALA A 88 8.94 -15.57 0.68
CA ALA A 88 9.38 -15.03 1.96
C ALA A 88 10.54 -14.04 1.81
N LYS A 89 11.52 -14.37 0.97
CA LYS A 89 12.64 -13.47 0.65
C LYS A 89 12.17 -12.16 -0.01
N LEU A 90 11.20 -12.23 -0.93
CA LEU A 90 10.61 -11.04 -1.56
C LEU A 90 9.82 -10.18 -0.56
N ALA A 91 9.19 -10.82 0.42
CA ALA A 91 8.49 -10.15 1.50
C ALA A 91 9.41 -9.64 2.63
N GLY A 92 10.70 -9.97 2.61
CA GLY A 92 11.63 -9.63 3.69
C GLY A 92 11.37 -10.41 4.99
N LEU A 93 10.77 -11.60 4.90
CA LEU A 93 10.46 -12.46 6.04
C LEU A 93 11.52 -13.54 6.22
N SER A 94 12.02 -13.70 7.45
CA SER A 94 12.82 -14.86 7.85
C SER A 94 11.89 -16.01 8.24
N VAL A 95 11.95 -17.13 7.51
CA VAL A 95 11.10 -18.31 7.76
C VAL A 95 11.99 -19.53 7.94
N SER A 96 11.77 -20.29 9.01
CA SER A 96 12.50 -21.52 9.31
C SER A 96 12.00 -22.70 8.46
N GLU A 97 12.81 -23.76 8.36
CA GLU A 97 12.43 -24.94 7.56
C GLU A 97 11.20 -25.68 8.11
N ASN A 98 11.04 -25.68 9.44
CA ASN A 98 9.86 -26.26 10.10
C ASN A 98 8.59 -25.46 9.78
N GLU A 99 8.66 -24.13 9.83
CA GLU A 99 7.53 -23.27 9.45
C GLU A 99 7.16 -23.44 7.98
N ILE A 100 8.15 -23.65 7.09
CA ILE A 100 7.87 -23.91 5.68
C ILE A 100 7.05 -25.19 5.52
N THR A 101 7.37 -26.26 6.24
CA THR A 101 6.60 -27.51 6.16
C THR A 101 5.15 -27.34 6.64
N ASP A 102 4.92 -26.48 7.63
CA ASP A 102 3.58 -26.18 8.14
C ASP A 102 2.80 -25.22 7.23
N LEU A 103 3.48 -24.28 6.57
CA LEU A 103 2.87 -23.28 5.69
C LEU A 103 2.45 -23.84 4.33
N ILE A 104 3.15 -24.83 3.78
CA ILE A 104 2.81 -25.46 2.48
C ILE A 104 1.32 -25.86 2.40
N PRO A 105 0.78 -26.67 3.33
CA PRO A 105 -0.62 -27.09 3.26
C PRO A 105 -1.60 -25.92 3.49
N GLU A 106 -1.23 -24.89 4.25
CA GLU A 106 -2.09 -23.72 4.49
C GLU A 106 -2.17 -22.84 3.24
N VAL A 107 -1.03 -22.51 2.65
CA VAL A 107 -0.95 -21.72 1.42
C VAL A 107 -1.60 -22.47 0.26
N SER A 108 -1.40 -23.79 0.15
CA SER A 108 -2.06 -24.60 -0.87
C SER A 108 -3.59 -24.55 -0.75
N LYS A 109 -4.15 -24.63 0.47
CA LYS A 109 -5.60 -24.48 0.68
C LYS A 109 -6.08 -23.07 0.31
N PHE A 110 -5.31 -22.04 0.67
CA PHE A 110 -5.64 -20.66 0.32
C PHE A 110 -5.64 -20.44 -1.19
N LEU A 111 -4.63 -20.93 -1.92
CA LEU A 111 -4.60 -20.81 -3.38
C LEU A 111 -5.76 -21.54 -4.04
N LYS A 112 -6.13 -22.74 -3.55
CA LYS A 112 -7.33 -23.46 -4.01
C LYS A 112 -8.62 -22.70 -3.76
N PHE A 113 -8.68 -21.88 -2.71
CA PHE A 113 -9.81 -20.98 -2.48
C PHE A 113 -9.80 -19.81 -3.48
N VAL A 114 -8.64 -19.20 -3.74
CA VAL A 114 -8.49 -18.13 -4.74
C VAL A 114 -8.82 -18.63 -6.15
N ASP A 115 -8.51 -19.88 -6.48
CA ASP A 115 -8.84 -20.50 -7.78
C ASP A 115 -10.35 -20.53 -8.06
N GLN A 116 -11.20 -20.45 -7.03
CA GLN A 116 -12.64 -20.32 -7.22
C GLN A 116 -13.01 -19.01 -7.92
N MET A 117 -12.19 -17.96 -7.79
CA MET A 117 -12.39 -16.69 -8.48
C MET A 117 -12.19 -16.81 -10.00
N ASN A 118 -11.40 -17.78 -10.47
CA ASN A 118 -11.20 -18.02 -11.91
C ASN A 118 -12.45 -18.55 -12.61
N GLN A 119 -13.46 -19.01 -11.85
CA GLN A 119 -14.74 -19.46 -12.40
C GLN A 119 -15.67 -18.29 -12.76
N VAL A 120 -15.34 -17.07 -12.33
CA VAL A 120 -16.12 -15.87 -12.61
C VAL A 120 -15.75 -15.36 -14.01
N ASP A 121 -16.76 -15.18 -14.86
CA ASP A 121 -16.58 -14.59 -16.18
C ASP A 121 -16.31 -13.08 -16.05
N VAL A 122 -15.04 -12.71 -16.18
CA VAL A 122 -14.57 -11.32 -16.14
C VAL A 122 -14.62 -10.64 -17.51
N ASP A 123 -14.85 -11.40 -18.59
CA ASP A 123 -14.98 -10.88 -19.96
C ASP A 123 -16.43 -10.55 -20.32
N ALA A 124 -17.36 -10.84 -19.39
CA ALA A 124 -18.77 -10.51 -19.53
C ALA A 124 -18.98 -8.99 -19.73
N PRO A 125 -19.92 -8.60 -20.61
CA PRO A 125 -20.20 -7.19 -20.85
C PRO A 125 -20.68 -6.50 -19.57
N GLY A 126 -20.00 -5.43 -19.20
CA GLY A 126 -20.30 -4.63 -17.99
C GLY A 126 -19.37 -4.89 -16.81
N VAL A 127 -18.45 -5.87 -16.91
CA VAL A 127 -17.34 -5.99 -15.98
C VAL A 127 -16.28 -4.96 -16.34
N GLN A 128 -15.90 -4.12 -15.37
CA GLN A 128 -14.77 -3.20 -15.49
C GLN A 128 -13.86 -3.39 -14.28
N GLU A 129 -12.55 -3.38 -14.53
CA GLU A 129 -11.57 -3.30 -13.47
C GLU A 129 -11.72 -1.94 -12.77
N LEU A 130 -12.07 -1.97 -11.50
CA LEU A 130 -12.22 -0.77 -10.68
C LEU A 130 -11.01 -0.69 -9.73
N PRO A 131 -9.97 0.11 -10.04
CA PRO A 131 -8.85 0.32 -9.12
C PRO A 131 -9.30 1.04 -7.83
N ARG A 132 -10.49 1.64 -7.83
CA ARG A 132 -11.13 2.26 -6.67
C ARG A 132 -12.64 1.99 -6.71
N ALA A 133 -13.19 1.57 -5.58
CA ALA A 133 -14.56 1.02 -5.52
C ALA A 133 -15.68 2.07 -5.58
N ASP A 134 -15.38 3.35 -5.38
CA ASP A 134 -16.41 4.29 -4.88
C ASP A 134 -16.30 5.76 -5.33
N LEU A 135 -15.35 6.14 -6.18
CA LEU A 135 -15.15 7.56 -6.53
C LEU A 135 -14.96 7.79 -8.03
N PRO A 136 -15.60 8.83 -8.61
CA PRO A 136 -15.31 9.24 -9.98
C PRO A 136 -13.83 9.60 -10.10
N TRP A 137 -13.19 9.07 -11.14
CA TRP A 137 -11.77 9.30 -11.39
C TRP A 137 -11.50 10.80 -11.58
N SER A 138 -10.74 11.38 -10.66
CA SER A 138 -10.12 12.68 -10.83
C SER A 138 -8.73 12.62 -10.24
N ASP A 139 -7.72 13.02 -11.00
CA ASP A 139 -6.34 13.06 -10.48
C ASP A 139 -6.25 14.10 -9.36
N PRO A 140 -5.97 13.71 -8.11
CA PRO A 140 -5.82 14.67 -7.02
C PRO A 140 -4.48 15.40 -7.22
N LEU A 141 -4.54 16.63 -7.74
CA LEU A 141 -3.36 17.47 -7.86
C LEU A 141 -3.06 18.16 -6.53
N ARG A 142 -1.83 17.99 -6.03
CA ARG A 142 -1.32 18.74 -4.88
C ARG A 142 -0.87 20.13 -5.35
N PRO A 143 -1.23 21.23 -4.65
CA PRO A 143 -0.69 22.54 -4.95
C PRO A 143 0.83 22.58 -4.73
N ASP A 144 1.55 23.29 -5.59
CA ASP A 144 2.99 23.51 -5.46
C ASP A 144 3.29 24.61 -4.43
N THR A 145 2.95 24.32 -3.17
CA THR A 145 3.21 25.19 -2.03
C THR A 145 4.07 24.43 -1.02
N PRO A 146 5.16 25.04 -0.52
CA PRO A 146 5.99 24.41 0.50
C PRO A 146 5.18 24.26 1.80
N ASN A 147 5.22 23.06 2.38
CA ASN A 147 4.65 22.78 3.70
C ASN A 147 5.79 22.45 4.66
N ARG A 148 5.91 23.18 5.77
CA ARG A 148 6.93 22.90 6.79
C ARG A 148 6.47 21.74 7.66
N PHE A 149 7.32 20.74 7.80
CA PHE A 149 7.10 19.65 8.74
C PHE A 149 7.42 20.12 10.16
N ASN A 150 6.43 20.13 11.05
CA ASN A 150 6.57 20.69 12.40
C ASN A 150 6.86 19.63 13.48
N ASN A 151 6.76 18.34 13.15
CA ASN A 151 6.77 17.25 14.14
C ASN A 151 8.04 16.39 14.06
N VAL A 152 9.19 17.05 13.98
CA VAL A 152 10.49 16.36 13.89
C VAL A 152 10.75 15.49 15.13
N GLY A 153 10.35 15.96 16.33
CA GLY A 153 10.52 15.21 17.58
C GLY A 153 9.89 13.82 17.55
N ALA A 154 8.67 13.69 17.00
CA ALA A 154 8.00 12.40 16.92
C ALA A 154 8.68 11.38 15.99
N ILE A 155 9.56 11.82 15.08
CA ILE A 155 10.37 10.91 14.27
C ILE A 155 11.42 10.26 15.18
N TRP A 156 12.14 11.08 15.95
CA TRP A 156 13.17 10.63 16.88
C TRP A 156 12.61 9.78 18.02
N ASP A 157 11.44 10.12 18.55
CA ASP A 157 10.77 9.36 19.62
C ASP A 157 10.43 7.91 19.21
N ASN A 158 10.25 7.65 17.91
CA ASN A 158 9.92 6.33 17.37
C ASN A 158 11.15 5.60 16.78
N MET A 159 12.34 6.19 16.92
CA MET A 159 13.53 5.72 16.22
C MET A 159 14.25 4.62 17.00
N PRO A 160 14.57 3.46 16.39
CA PRO A 160 15.21 2.36 17.10
C PRO A 160 16.67 2.64 17.49
N GLU A 161 17.46 3.18 16.55
CA GLU A 161 18.87 3.49 16.72
C GLU A 161 19.20 4.83 16.05
N GLU A 162 20.01 5.64 16.71
CA GLU A 162 20.46 6.96 16.25
C GLU A 162 21.97 7.08 16.38
N GLU A 163 22.61 7.70 15.40
CA GLU A 163 24.02 8.09 15.43
C GLU A 163 24.18 9.43 14.73
N ASP A 164 24.79 10.43 15.41
CA ASP A 164 25.02 11.78 14.89
C ASP A 164 23.79 12.44 14.23
N GLU A 165 22.62 12.40 14.89
CA GLU A 165 21.35 12.96 14.38
C GLU A 165 20.92 12.31 13.03
N MET A 166 21.31 11.06 12.79
CA MET A 166 20.96 10.29 11.60
C MET A 166 20.44 8.89 11.95
N LEU A 167 19.72 8.30 11.00
CA LEU A 167 19.24 6.93 11.11
C LEU A 167 20.36 5.95 10.81
N LYS A 168 20.74 5.22 11.86
CA LYS A 168 21.70 4.13 11.77
C LYS A 168 21.00 2.93 11.14
N VAL A 169 21.49 2.53 9.98
CA VAL A 169 21.07 1.31 9.28
C VAL A 169 22.31 0.46 8.99
N PRO A 170 22.22 -0.87 9.10
CA PRO A 170 23.31 -1.74 8.69
C PRO A 170 23.71 -1.49 7.23
N GLN A 171 25.00 -1.38 6.98
CA GLN A 171 25.52 -1.20 5.63
C GLN A 171 25.30 -2.48 4.81
N LEU A 172 24.69 -2.33 3.63
CA LEU A 172 24.49 -3.44 2.71
C LEU A 172 25.86 -3.92 2.19
N GLY A 173 26.26 -5.15 2.55
CA GLY A 173 27.47 -5.81 2.02
C GLY A 173 28.56 -6.15 3.04
N GLU A 174 28.43 -5.75 4.31
CA GLU A 174 29.37 -6.08 5.40
C GLU A 174 28.80 -7.10 6.40
N MET A 175 27.85 -7.93 5.96
CA MET A 175 27.44 -9.09 6.74
C MET A 175 28.60 -10.09 6.70
N GLU A 176 29.42 -10.11 7.76
CA GLU A 176 30.43 -11.13 8.01
C GLU A 176 29.78 -12.53 7.93
N GLU A 177 30.47 -13.46 7.27
CA GLU A 177 30.12 -14.89 7.18
C GLU A 177 29.89 -15.55 8.54
#